data_AF-G1UX60-F1
#
_entry.id   AF-G1UX60-F1
#
_cell.length_a   1.000
_cell.length_b   1.000
_cell.length_c   1.000
_cell.angle_alpha   90.00
_cell.angle_beta   90.00
_cell.angle_gamma   90.00
#
_symmetry.space_group_name_H-M   'P 1'
#
loop_
_entity.id
_entity.type
_entity.pdbx_description
1 polymer ?
#
loop_
_entity_poly.entity_id
_entity_poly.type
_entity_poly.pdbx_seq_one_letter_code
_entity_poly.pdbx_strand_id
1 'polypeptide(L)'
;MKKALFLFCCLCLVFALAACGSDDDQKSGRAAGQSAPASPDAVPSSPGAAASAPSVVPAPVSRPPATPEEKKQADRMVAFYNTAAGVLASGWYGQPDALLTNVRAYLENWRLAPRPAVRGARGEAAKGLAPAKGLFSAEVEAHLAQWVTDMDKSLDAMLADYKALEKYVRDDSIRDDGAQGKKLAASLGAAHATFMAARDSYLEVVEARAAQAEDVLLRDHPLQRQIVAAEKIFSLFRKAAGLLGPEKPDKEALEQLRQELESAIALAGRPPFPASPELEWVYRAFLKEAALFPQGLARGLSEGFYSPLRRDLNSIVGRSREAYNAFARAANQS
;
A
#
# COMPACT_ATOMS: atom_id res chain seq x y z
N MET A 1 32.82 14.83 -0.42
CA MET A 1 32.44 13.58 -1.10
C MET A 1 30.94 13.39 -0.91
N LYS A 2 30.14 13.69 -1.94
CA LYS A 2 28.68 13.62 -1.89
C LYS A 2 28.26 12.15 -1.87
N LYS A 3 27.88 11.63 -0.71
CA LYS A 3 27.31 10.28 -0.60
C LYS A 3 25.83 10.39 -0.96
N ALA A 4 25.45 9.77 -2.07
CA ALA A 4 24.05 9.62 -2.47
C ALA A 4 23.31 8.83 -1.39
N LEU A 5 22.48 9.51 -0.60
CA LEU A 5 21.50 8.85 0.24
C LEU A 5 20.50 8.20 -0.74
N PHE A 6 20.30 6.89 -0.70
CA PHE A 6 19.30 6.24 -1.56
C PHE A 6 17.92 6.51 -0.97
N LEU A 7 17.42 7.72 -1.23
CA LEU A 7 16.09 8.23 -0.89
C LEU A 7 15.00 7.56 -1.74
N PHE A 8 15.14 6.26 -2.01
CA PHE A 8 14.08 5.43 -2.54
C PHE A 8 13.19 5.09 -1.35
N CYS A 9 12.29 6.00 -0.98
CA CYS A 9 11.28 5.71 0.04
C CYS A 9 10.56 4.42 -0.31
N CYS A 10 10.13 3.75 0.75
CA CYS A 10 9.40 2.50 0.86
C CYS A 10 8.05 2.43 0.08
N LEU A 11 8.05 2.81 -1.19
CA LEU A 11 6.87 3.09 -2.03
C LEU A 11 6.70 2.10 -3.17
N CYS A 12 7.39 0.97 -3.10
CA CYS A 12 7.40 -0.04 -4.14
C CYS A 12 6.12 -0.90 -4.18
N LEU A 13 5.29 -0.90 -3.13
CA LEU A 13 4.10 -1.76 -3.09
C LEU A 13 2.92 -1.14 -3.84
N VAL A 14 2.63 -1.71 -5.02
CA VAL A 14 1.37 -1.54 -5.75
C VAL A 14 0.29 -2.31 -5.00
N PHE A 15 -0.43 -1.67 -4.09
CA PHE A 15 -1.74 -2.18 -3.68
C PHE A 15 -2.76 -1.75 -4.73
N ALA A 16 -3.04 -2.64 -5.67
CA ALA A 16 -4.14 -2.44 -6.59
C ALA A 16 -5.45 -2.52 -5.79
N LEU A 17 -6.29 -1.48 -5.89
CA LEU A 17 -7.70 -1.53 -5.52
C LEU A 17 -8.44 -2.53 -6.43
N ALA A 18 -8.23 -3.83 -6.25
CA ALA A 18 -8.87 -4.84 -7.08
C ALA A 18 -10.31 -5.07 -6.60
N ALA A 19 -11.26 -4.40 -7.25
CA ALA A 19 -12.64 -4.86 -7.36
C ALA A 19 -13.09 -4.68 -8.82
N CYS A 20 -12.93 -5.74 -9.61
CA CYS A 20 -13.80 -6.00 -10.75
C CYS A 20 -14.96 -6.84 -10.20
N GLY A 21 -16.01 -6.17 -9.73
CA GLY A 21 -17.33 -6.74 -9.56
C GLY A 21 -18.20 -6.15 -10.66
N SER A 22 -18.73 -6.98 -11.53
CA SER A 22 -19.71 -6.62 -12.55
C SER A 22 -21.05 -6.35 -11.87
N ASP A 23 -21.42 -5.08 -11.69
CA ASP A 23 -22.77 -4.69 -11.27
C ASP A 23 -23.69 -4.66 -12.50
N ASP A 24 -24.64 -5.59 -12.57
CA ASP A 24 -25.90 -5.43 -13.28
C ASP A 24 -26.98 -6.15 -12.46
N ASP A 25 -27.76 -5.38 -11.69
CA ASP A 25 -29.23 -5.38 -11.77
C ASP A 25 -29.82 -4.45 -10.72
N GLN A 26 -30.15 -3.24 -11.18
CA GLN A 26 -30.92 -2.26 -10.45
C GLN A 26 -32.41 -2.59 -10.60
N LYS A 27 -33.06 -3.07 -9.54
CA LYS A 27 -34.54 -3.03 -9.43
C LYS A 27 -34.99 -2.10 -8.33
N SER A 28 -35.56 -1.00 -8.82
CA SER A 28 -36.32 0.03 -8.14
C SER A 28 -37.41 -0.49 -7.20
N GLY A 29 -37.50 0.11 -6.02
CA GLY A 29 -38.65 0.03 -5.12
C GLY A 29 -38.79 1.34 -4.35
N ARG A 30 -39.59 2.26 -4.88
CA ARG A 30 -39.93 3.58 -4.34
C ARG A 30 -40.97 3.43 -3.21
N ALA A 31 -40.76 4.10 -2.08
CA ALA A 31 -41.86 4.60 -1.24
C ALA A 31 -41.40 5.85 -0.48
N ALA A 32 -42.10 6.95 -0.77
CA ALA A 32 -41.97 8.24 -0.13
C ALA A 32 -42.75 8.28 1.19
N GLY A 33 -42.34 9.16 2.11
CA GLY A 33 -43.12 9.50 3.30
C GLY A 33 -42.47 10.61 4.10
N GLN A 34 -42.74 11.85 3.72
CA GLN A 34 -42.45 13.07 4.47
C GLN A 34 -43.11 13.06 5.84
N SER A 35 -42.48 13.66 6.87
CA SER A 35 -43.01 14.80 7.62
C SER A 35 -42.08 15.19 8.78
N ALA A 36 -41.56 16.41 8.72
CA ALA A 36 -41.27 17.27 9.88
C ALA A 36 -42.48 18.24 10.04
N PRO A 37 -42.57 19.19 11.00
CA PRO A 37 -41.57 19.66 11.98
C PRO A 37 -42.12 20.00 13.39
N ALA A 38 -41.25 20.37 14.34
CA ALA A 38 -41.43 21.52 15.25
C ALA A 38 -40.26 21.67 16.26
N SER A 39 -39.64 22.85 16.24
CA SER A 39 -38.99 23.53 17.38
C SER A 39 -39.88 24.74 17.72
N PRO A 40 -39.65 25.59 18.76
CA PRO A 40 -38.46 25.73 19.63
C PRO A 40 -38.80 25.92 21.13
N ASP A 41 -37.79 26.01 22.00
CA ASP A 41 -37.84 26.99 23.10
C ASP A 41 -36.48 27.26 23.74
N ALA A 42 -36.40 28.44 24.36
CA ALA A 42 -35.24 29.31 24.46
C ALA A 42 -34.34 29.12 25.71
N VAL A 43 -33.17 29.74 25.57
CA VAL A 43 -32.04 29.93 26.50
C VAL A 43 -32.44 30.75 27.74
N PRO A 44 -31.66 30.70 28.84
CA PRO A 44 -30.89 31.90 29.21
C PRO A 44 -29.44 31.65 29.66
N SER A 45 -28.64 32.70 29.50
CA SER A 45 -27.17 32.78 29.47
C SER A 45 -26.49 33.05 30.82
N SER A 46 -25.21 32.59 30.90
CA SER A 46 -23.99 33.21 31.51
C SER A 46 -23.86 33.30 33.05
N PRO A 47 -22.62 33.41 33.64
CA PRO A 47 -21.35 33.94 33.07
C PRO A 47 -20.00 33.25 33.43
N GLY A 48 -19.00 33.39 32.53
CA GLY A 48 -17.69 33.99 32.83
C GLY A 48 -16.50 33.19 33.43
N ALA A 49 -15.37 33.23 32.71
CA ALA A 49 -13.96 33.00 33.10
C ALA A 49 -13.51 31.53 33.34
N ALA A 50 -12.38 31.03 32.83
CA ALA A 50 -11.12 31.68 32.51
C ALA A 50 -10.43 31.04 31.29
N ALA A 51 -9.70 31.89 30.54
CA ALA A 51 -8.80 31.48 29.47
C ALA A 51 -7.70 30.56 30.01
N SER A 52 -7.66 29.32 29.52
CA SER A 52 -6.50 28.44 29.72
C SER A 52 -5.39 28.87 28.77
N ALA A 53 -4.24 29.20 29.37
CA ALA A 53 -3.01 29.58 28.71
C ALA A 53 -2.59 28.58 27.61
N PRO A 54 -1.87 29.03 26.56
CA PRO A 54 -1.37 28.13 25.54
C PRO A 54 -0.41 27.12 26.19
N SER A 55 -0.76 25.85 26.07
CA SER A 55 0.11 24.73 26.42
C SER A 55 1.38 24.87 25.58
N VAL A 56 2.47 25.31 26.21
CA VAL A 56 3.80 25.31 25.61
C VAL A 56 4.15 23.85 25.36
N VAL A 57 4.02 23.42 24.11
CA VAL A 57 4.55 22.16 23.63
C VAL A 57 6.05 22.19 23.95
N PRO A 58 6.58 21.27 24.78
CA PRO A 58 8.01 21.22 25.02
C PRO A 58 8.69 21.06 23.67
N ALA A 59 9.65 21.94 23.36
CA ALA A 59 10.46 21.82 22.16
C ALA A 59 11.03 20.39 22.11
N PRO A 60 10.97 19.70 20.96
CA PRO A 60 11.48 18.36 20.84
C PRO A 60 12.96 18.37 21.25
N VAL A 61 13.29 17.60 22.28
CA VAL A 61 14.68 17.36 22.70
C VAL A 61 15.41 16.91 21.45
N SER A 62 16.29 17.76 20.93
CA SER A 62 17.00 17.51 19.68
C SER A 62 17.86 16.27 19.92
N ARG A 63 17.46 15.14 19.33
CA ARG A 63 18.25 13.91 19.41
C ARG A 63 19.65 14.20 18.83
N PRO A 64 20.73 13.68 19.43
CA PRO A 64 22.06 13.89 18.89
C PRO A 64 22.13 13.38 17.45
N PRO A 65 22.90 14.06 16.57
CA PRO A 65 23.03 13.68 15.18
C PRO A 65 23.47 12.23 15.05
N ALA A 66 22.95 11.52 14.05
CA ALA A 66 23.27 10.11 13.88
C ALA A 66 24.74 9.95 13.45
N THR A 67 25.43 9.01 14.09
CA THR A 67 26.83 8.68 13.81
C THR A 67 26.99 8.09 12.40
N PRO A 68 28.19 8.16 11.79
CA PRO A 68 28.42 7.57 10.47
C PRO A 68 28.13 6.07 10.39
N GLU A 69 28.36 5.32 11.47
CA GLU A 69 28.08 3.88 11.51
C GLU A 69 26.58 3.60 11.66
N GLU A 70 25.85 4.39 12.46
CA GLU A 70 24.38 4.30 12.52
C GLU A 70 23.76 4.58 11.15
N LYS A 71 24.25 5.61 10.44
CA LYS A 71 23.78 5.94 9.07
C LYS A 71 24.08 4.80 8.10
N LYS A 72 25.29 4.24 8.12
CA LYS A 72 25.67 3.11 7.26
C LYS A 72 24.81 1.87 7.53
N GLN A 73 24.51 1.58 8.79
CA GLN A 73 23.64 0.46 9.15
C GLN A 73 22.19 0.71 8.71
N ALA A 74 21.70 1.94 8.86
CA ALA A 74 20.38 2.34 8.41
C ALA A 74 20.24 2.27 6.88
N ASP A 75 21.24 2.74 6.12
CA ASP A 75 21.28 2.63 4.66
C ASP A 75 21.18 1.16 4.20
N ARG A 76 21.91 0.25 4.86
CA ARG A 76 21.83 -1.19 4.56
C ARG A 76 20.45 -1.77 4.82
N MET A 77 19.78 -1.30 5.88
CA MET A 77 18.43 -1.74 6.22
C MET A 77 17.40 -1.27 5.19
N VAL A 78 17.44 0.01 4.80
CA VAL A 78 16.54 0.56 3.76
C VAL A 78 16.79 -0.13 2.41
N ALA A 79 18.04 -0.35 2.03
CA ALA A 79 18.39 -1.08 0.81
C ALA A 79 17.85 -2.53 0.82
N PHE A 80 17.94 -3.21 1.96
CA PHE A 80 17.38 -4.54 2.12
C PHE A 80 15.86 -4.53 1.97
N TYR A 81 15.14 -3.63 2.66
CA TYR A 81 13.69 -3.51 2.52
C TYR A 81 13.27 -3.26 1.07
N ASN A 82 13.93 -2.33 0.37
CA ASN A 82 13.61 -2.01 -1.02
C ASN A 82 13.81 -3.21 -1.95
N THR A 83 14.86 -4.00 -1.71
CA THR A 83 15.11 -5.25 -2.43
C THR A 83 14.01 -6.27 -2.15
N ALA A 84 13.67 -6.49 -0.87
CA ALA A 84 12.68 -7.46 -0.46
C ALA A 84 11.27 -7.10 -0.98
N ALA A 85 10.86 -5.84 -0.84
CA ALA A 85 9.58 -5.35 -1.37
C ALA A 85 9.51 -5.50 -2.90
N GLY A 86 10.59 -5.20 -3.63
CA GLY A 86 10.66 -5.39 -5.08
C GLY A 86 10.55 -6.86 -5.50
N VAL A 87 11.20 -7.77 -4.77
CA VAL A 87 11.10 -9.22 -4.98
C VAL A 87 9.68 -9.71 -4.71
N LEU A 88 9.05 -9.29 -3.61
CA LEU A 88 7.70 -9.71 -3.25
C LEU A 88 6.60 -9.17 -4.17
N ALA A 89 6.82 -7.99 -4.77
CA ALA A 89 5.87 -7.37 -5.69
C ALA A 89 5.93 -7.94 -7.13
N SER A 90 6.95 -8.74 -7.47
CA SER A 90 7.21 -9.13 -8.86
C SER A 90 7.80 -10.53 -9.00
N GLY A 91 8.06 -10.95 -10.24
CA GLY A 91 8.70 -12.24 -10.52
C GLY A 91 7.93 -13.43 -9.94
N TRP A 92 8.64 -14.27 -9.19
CA TRP A 92 8.06 -15.48 -8.59
C TRP A 92 7.06 -15.17 -7.47
N TYR A 93 7.36 -14.18 -6.62
CA TYR A 93 6.52 -13.86 -5.46
C TYR A 93 5.35 -12.92 -5.79
N GLY A 94 5.36 -12.27 -6.96
CA GLY A 94 4.19 -11.59 -7.52
C GLY A 94 3.23 -12.49 -8.31
N GLN A 95 3.61 -13.75 -8.58
CA GLN A 95 2.80 -14.69 -9.37
C GLN A 95 1.47 -15.12 -8.72
N PRO A 96 1.37 -15.33 -7.40
CA PRO A 96 0.14 -15.81 -6.74
C PRO A 96 -1.12 -15.02 -7.09
N ASP A 97 -1.05 -13.68 -7.10
CA ASP A 97 -2.19 -12.81 -7.40
C ASP A 97 -2.69 -13.02 -8.85
N ALA A 98 -1.77 -13.20 -9.80
CA ALA A 98 -2.11 -13.48 -11.19
C ALA A 98 -2.72 -14.88 -11.38
N LEU A 99 -2.22 -15.89 -10.67
CA LEU A 99 -2.79 -17.25 -10.71
C LEU A 99 -4.22 -17.26 -10.19
N LEU A 100 -4.47 -16.61 -9.05
CA LEU A 100 -5.81 -16.52 -8.47
C LEU A 100 -6.77 -15.76 -9.40
N THR A 101 -6.30 -14.68 -10.02
CA THR A 101 -7.08 -13.91 -10.99
C THR A 101 -7.48 -14.77 -12.20
N ASN A 102 -6.54 -15.51 -12.78
CA ASN A 102 -6.80 -16.40 -13.91
C ASN A 102 -7.81 -17.51 -13.56
N VAL A 103 -7.70 -18.07 -12.35
CA VAL A 103 -8.60 -19.13 -11.87
C VAL A 103 -10.01 -18.60 -11.63
N ARG A 104 -10.15 -17.40 -11.07
CA ARG A 104 -11.45 -16.73 -10.92
C ARG A 104 -12.10 -16.48 -12.28
N ALA A 105 -11.34 -15.98 -13.25
CA ALA A 105 -11.82 -15.79 -14.61
C ALA A 105 -12.28 -17.13 -15.25
N TYR A 106 -11.52 -18.22 -15.04
CA TYR A 106 -11.92 -19.55 -15.50
C TYR A 106 -13.28 -19.98 -14.94
N LEU A 107 -13.59 -19.71 -13.66
CA LEU A 107 -14.89 -20.08 -13.08
C LEU A 107 -16.07 -19.33 -13.71
N GLU A 108 -15.82 -18.18 -14.34
CA GLU A 108 -16.85 -17.37 -15.01
C GLU A 108 -17.01 -17.75 -16.48
N ASN A 109 -15.90 -17.96 -17.19
CA ASN A 109 -15.89 -18.06 -18.66
C ASN A 109 -15.39 -19.40 -19.21
N TRP A 110 -15.06 -20.36 -18.33
CA TRP A 110 -14.56 -21.70 -18.65
C TRP A 110 -13.28 -21.71 -19.50
N ARG A 111 -12.51 -20.61 -19.47
CA ARG A 111 -11.25 -20.45 -20.20
C ARG A 111 -10.13 -20.13 -19.24
N LEU A 112 -9.22 -21.09 -19.08
CA LEU A 112 -8.02 -20.88 -18.28
C LEU A 112 -6.94 -20.18 -19.12
N ALA A 113 -6.50 -19.01 -18.66
CA ALA A 113 -5.36 -18.33 -19.25
C ALA A 113 -4.06 -19.14 -19.06
N PRO A 114 -3.04 -18.98 -19.91
CA PRO A 114 -1.74 -19.60 -19.66
C PRO A 114 -1.12 -19.04 -18.38
N ARG A 115 -0.34 -19.88 -17.70
CA ARG A 115 0.43 -19.46 -16.52
C ARG A 115 1.36 -18.30 -16.90
N PRO A 116 1.40 -17.20 -16.11
CA PRO A 116 2.35 -16.11 -16.34
C PRO A 116 3.79 -16.61 -16.34
N ALA A 117 4.57 -16.21 -17.34
CA ALA A 117 5.97 -16.57 -17.43
C ALA A 117 6.80 -15.76 -16.41
N VAL A 118 7.71 -16.44 -15.71
CA VAL A 118 8.64 -15.81 -14.77
C VAL A 118 10.06 -16.15 -15.20
N ARG A 119 10.95 -15.15 -15.19
CA ARG A 119 12.37 -15.32 -15.55
C ARG A 119 13.21 -15.69 -14.33
N GLY A 120 14.26 -16.47 -14.56
CA GLY A 120 15.25 -16.83 -13.54
C GLY A 120 14.76 -17.90 -12.56
N ALA A 121 15.70 -18.44 -11.77
CA ALA A 121 15.38 -19.43 -10.75
C ALA A 121 14.77 -18.77 -9.50
N ARG A 122 13.78 -19.42 -8.89
CA ARG A 122 13.13 -18.92 -7.67
C ARG A 122 14.11 -18.72 -6.52
N GLY A 123 15.08 -19.63 -6.37
CA GLY A 123 16.13 -19.51 -5.35
C GLY A 123 16.96 -18.23 -5.46
N GLU A 124 17.16 -17.69 -6.67
CA GLU A 124 17.83 -16.40 -6.84
C GLU A 124 16.96 -15.22 -6.36
N ALA A 125 15.64 -15.30 -6.57
CA ALA A 125 14.71 -14.33 -6.02
C ALA A 125 14.66 -14.39 -4.48
N ALA A 126 14.62 -15.61 -3.92
CA ALA A 126 14.59 -15.83 -2.47
C ALA A 126 15.81 -15.25 -1.74
N LYS A 127 16.99 -15.19 -2.38
CA LYS A 127 18.18 -14.53 -1.81
C LYS A 127 17.94 -13.05 -1.49
N GLY A 128 17.10 -12.36 -2.27
CA GLY A 128 16.72 -10.97 -2.00
C GLY A 128 15.83 -10.78 -0.77
N LEU A 129 15.30 -11.87 -0.21
CA LEU A 129 14.49 -11.89 1.00
C LEU A 129 15.29 -12.27 2.26
N ALA A 130 16.55 -12.69 2.10
CA ALA A 130 17.42 -13.05 3.20
C ALA A 130 18.20 -11.81 3.69
N PRO A 131 18.01 -11.37 4.96
CA PRO A 131 18.75 -10.23 5.48
C PRO A 131 20.24 -10.54 5.62
N ALA A 132 21.08 -9.53 5.41
CA ALA A 132 22.49 -9.62 5.75
C ALA A 132 22.67 -9.65 7.28
N LYS A 133 23.69 -10.38 7.74
CA LYS A 133 24.00 -10.52 9.18
C LYS A 133 24.04 -9.17 9.89
N GLY A 134 23.35 -9.11 11.03
CA GLY A 134 23.33 -7.97 11.93
C GLY A 134 22.31 -6.89 11.59
N LEU A 135 21.47 -7.08 10.55
CA LEU A 135 20.32 -6.20 10.30
C LEU A 135 19.17 -6.45 11.30
N PHE A 136 19.01 -7.71 11.68
CA PHE A 136 18.00 -8.20 12.61
C PHE A 136 18.62 -9.05 13.72
N SER A 137 17.85 -9.33 14.77
CA SER A 137 18.22 -10.36 15.74
C SER A 137 18.10 -11.76 15.11
N ALA A 138 18.84 -12.73 15.62
CA ALA A 138 18.80 -14.10 15.11
C ALA A 138 17.38 -14.72 15.15
N GLU A 139 16.59 -14.36 16.17
CA GLU A 139 15.18 -14.76 16.28
C GLU A 139 14.35 -14.21 15.12
N VAL A 140 14.48 -12.92 14.82
CA VAL A 140 13.75 -12.29 13.70
C VAL A 140 14.24 -12.84 12.36
N GLU A 141 15.55 -13.07 12.20
CA GLU A 141 16.09 -13.70 10.97
C GLU A 141 15.48 -15.10 10.76
N ALA A 142 15.28 -15.88 11.83
CA ALA A 142 14.63 -17.19 11.74
C ALA A 142 13.16 -17.09 11.33
N HIS A 143 12.41 -16.12 11.89
CA HIS A 143 11.02 -15.87 11.47
C HIS A 143 10.92 -15.44 10.00
N LEU A 144 11.78 -14.53 9.55
CA LEU A 144 11.83 -14.10 8.15
C LEU A 144 12.10 -15.30 7.22
N ALA A 145 13.04 -16.17 7.57
CA ALA A 145 13.32 -17.40 6.81
C ALA A 145 12.13 -18.37 6.80
N GLN A 146 11.41 -18.49 7.93
CA GLN A 146 10.22 -19.32 8.02
C GLN A 146 9.11 -18.81 7.10
N TRP A 147 8.82 -17.50 7.09
CA TRP A 147 7.81 -16.94 6.19
C TRP A 147 8.16 -17.11 4.72
N VAL A 148 9.45 -17.01 4.34
CA VAL A 148 9.89 -17.33 2.98
C VAL A 148 9.62 -18.79 2.63
N THR A 149 9.87 -19.71 3.57
CA THR A 149 9.58 -21.14 3.40
C THR A 149 8.07 -21.39 3.24
N ASP A 150 7.24 -20.72 4.04
CA ASP A 150 5.79 -20.84 3.98
C ASP A 150 5.22 -20.28 2.67
N MET A 151 5.78 -19.16 2.19
CA MET A 151 5.47 -18.60 0.87
C MET A 151 5.84 -19.57 -0.25
N ASP A 152 7.05 -20.15 -0.22
CA ASP A 152 7.48 -21.10 -1.26
C ASP A 152 6.60 -22.35 -1.30
N LYS A 153 6.28 -22.91 -0.14
CA LYS A 153 5.38 -24.07 -0.01
C LYS A 153 3.98 -23.76 -0.55
N SER A 154 3.44 -22.59 -0.21
CA SER A 154 2.11 -22.16 -0.67
C SER A 154 2.09 -21.93 -2.19
N LEU A 155 3.14 -21.30 -2.73
CA LEU A 155 3.29 -21.10 -4.17
C LEU A 155 3.40 -22.43 -4.92
N ASP A 156 4.12 -23.42 -4.38
CA ASP A 156 4.19 -24.76 -5.00
C ASP A 156 2.84 -25.47 -5.02
N ALA A 157 2.05 -25.35 -3.96
CA ALA A 157 0.68 -25.85 -3.92
C ALA A 157 -0.19 -25.17 -4.99
N MET A 158 -0.14 -23.84 -5.09
CA MET A 158 -0.88 -23.10 -6.13
C MET A 158 -0.46 -23.50 -7.54
N LEU A 159 0.84 -23.69 -7.80
CA LEU A 159 1.35 -24.12 -9.10
C LEU A 159 0.92 -25.55 -9.45
N ALA A 160 0.88 -26.44 -8.46
CA ALA A 160 0.38 -27.80 -8.64
C ALA A 160 -1.11 -27.81 -9.00
N ASP A 161 -1.93 -27.05 -8.27
CA ASP A 161 -3.36 -26.93 -8.53
C ASP A 161 -3.63 -26.28 -9.89
N TYR A 162 -2.89 -25.23 -10.26
CA TYR A 162 -3.02 -24.59 -11.56
C TYR A 162 -2.67 -25.55 -12.71
N LYS A 163 -1.60 -26.34 -12.55
CA LYS A 163 -1.20 -27.35 -13.54
C LYS A 163 -2.22 -28.48 -13.64
N ALA A 164 -2.83 -28.88 -12.53
CA ALA A 164 -3.91 -29.86 -12.53
C ALA A 164 -5.15 -29.31 -13.26
N LEU A 165 -5.48 -28.04 -13.04
CA LEU A 165 -6.57 -27.36 -13.71
C LEU A 165 -6.31 -27.22 -15.22
N GLU A 166 -5.08 -26.85 -15.62
CA GLU A 166 -4.66 -26.78 -17.01
C GLU A 166 -4.80 -28.12 -17.74
N LYS A 167 -4.48 -29.23 -17.07
CA LYS A 167 -4.70 -30.58 -17.62
C LYS A 167 -6.18 -30.91 -17.73
N TYR A 168 -6.95 -30.61 -16.69
CA TYR A 168 -8.39 -30.86 -16.65
C TYR A 168 -9.13 -30.15 -17.78
N VAL A 169 -8.85 -28.86 -17.98
CA VAL A 169 -9.49 -28.04 -19.02
C VAL A 169 -9.10 -28.45 -20.45
N ARG A 170 -7.93 -29.07 -20.63
CA ARG A 170 -7.46 -29.56 -21.94
C ARG A 170 -7.93 -30.98 -22.28
N ASP A 171 -8.54 -31.67 -21.33
CA ASP A 171 -8.95 -33.05 -21.53
C ASP A 171 -10.33 -33.10 -22.19
N ASP A 172 -10.33 -33.18 -23.52
CA ASP A 172 -11.55 -33.24 -24.34
C ASP A 172 -12.40 -34.50 -24.06
N SER A 173 -11.88 -35.48 -23.32
CA SER A 173 -12.64 -36.68 -22.91
C SER A 173 -13.53 -36.44 -21.68
N ILE A 174 -13.32 -35.34 -20.96
CA ILE A 174 -14.07 -35.00 -19.76
C ILE A 174 -15.29 -34.16 -20.12
N ARG A 175 -16.47 -34.62 -19.71
CA ARG A 175 -17.65 -33.77 -19.65
C ARG A 175 -17.57 -32.91 -18.40
N ASP A 176 -17.02 -31.71 -18.54
CA ASP A 176 -16.82 -30.77 -17.44
C ASP A 176 -18.17 -30.35 -16.83
N ASP A 177 -18.40 -30.72 -15.57
CA ASP A 177 -19.54 -30.34 -14.75
C ASP A 177 -19.21 -29.18 -13.79
N GLY A 178 -17.97 -28.69 -13.84
CA GLY A 178 -17.40 -27.64 -13.02
C GLY A 178 -17.05 -28.06 -11.59
N ALA A 179 -17.35 -29.29 -11.16
CA ALA A 179 -17.10 -29.72 -9.79
C ALA A 179 -15.60 -29.77 -9.47
N GLN A 180 -14.83 -30.39 -10.37
CA GLN A 180 -13.38 -30.50 -10.22
C GLN A 180 -12.68 -29.14 -10.37
N GLY A 181 -13.12 -28.32 -11.34
CA GLY A 181 -12.63 -26.96 -11.52
C GLY A 181 -12.85 -26.09 -10.27
N LYS A 182 -14.04 -26.13 -9.67
CA LYS A 182 -14.35 -25.42 -8.41
C LYS A 182 -13.51 -25.92 -7.24
N LYS A 183 -13.27 -27.24 -7.13
CA LYS A 183 -12.43 -27.82 -6.08
C LYS A 183 -10.98 -27.33 -6.17
N LEU A 184 -10.40 -27.37 -7.36
CA LEU A 184 -9.04 -26.88 -7.61
C LEU A 184 -8.95 -25.36 -7.36
N ALA A 185 -9.96 -24.60 -7.77
CA ALA A 185 -10.01 -23.17 -7.51
C ALA A 185 -10.09 -22.83 -6.01
N ALA A 186 -10.87 -23.59 -5.24
CA ALA A 186 -10.95 -23.42 -3.80
C ALA A 186 -9.62 -23.75 -3.09
N SER A 187 -8.97 -24.85 -3.49
CA SER A 187 -7.64 -25.24 -2.98
C SER A 187 -6.58 -24.17 -3.27
N LEU A 188 -6.55 -23.67 -4.51
CA LEU A 188 -5.65 -22.59 -4.91
C LEU A 188 -5.93 -21.29 -4.16
N GLY A 189 -7.20 -20.96 -3.93
CA GLY A 189 -7.60 -19.80 -3.11
C GLY A 189 -7.14 -19.93 -1.65
N ALA A 190 -7.22 -21.12 -1.06
CA ALA A 190 -6.73 -21.37 0.29
C ALA A 190 -5.19 -21.24 0.37
N ALA A 191 -4.47 -21.81 -0.58
CA ALA A 191 -3.01 -21.67 -0.66
C ALA A 191 -2.58 -20.21 -0.90
N HIS A 192 -3.33 -19.46 -1.73
CA HIS A 192 -3.13 -18.02 -1.90
C HIS A 192 -3.29 -17.27 -0.58
N ALA A 193 -4.34 -17.54 0.20
CA ALA A 193 -4.54 -16.87 1.48
C ALA A 193 -3.38 -17.13 2.45
N THR A 194 -2.87 -18.36 2.52
CA THR A 194 -1.68 -18.69 3.33
C THR A 194 -0.42 -17.97 2.83
N PHE A 195 -0.21 -17.92 1.52
CA PHE A 195 0.88 -17.16 0.92
C PHE A 195 0.83 -15.68 1.31
N MET A 196 -0.35 -15.07 1.20
CA MET A 196 -0.56 -13.65 1.49
C MET A 196 -0.33 -13.33 2.95
N ALA A 197 -0.82 -14.17 3.86
CA ALA A 197 -0.58 -14.00 5.29
C ALA A 197 0.92 -14.02 5.62
N ALA A 198 1.68 -14.97 5.07
CA ALA A 198 3.13 -15.03 5.27
C ALA A 198 3.86 -13.82 4.67
N ARG A 199 3.45 -13.37 3.47
CA ARG A 199 4.00 -12.16 2.82
C ARG A 199 3.75 -10.91 3.64
N ASP A 200 2.54 -10.74 4.14
CA ASP A 200 2.13 -9.56 4.88
C ASP A 200 2.84 -9.50 6.25
N SER A 201 2.94 -10.63 6.97
CA SER A 201 3.73 -10.70 8.21
C SER A 201 5.22 -10.43 7.98
N TYR A 202 5.79 -10.95 6.90
CA TYR A 202 7.17 -10.65 6.51
C TYR A 202 7.36 -9.14 6.28
N LEU A 203 6.48 -8.53 5.49
CA LEU A 203 6.59 -7.11 5.15
C LEU A 203 6.39 -6.21 6.36
N GLU A 204 5.48 -6.54 7.27
CA GLU A 204 5.24 -5.78 8.49
C GLU A 204 6.52 -5.63 9.32
N VAL A 205 7.25 -6.73 9.54
CA VAL A 205 8.49 -6.72 10.33
C VAL A 205 9.60 -5.94 9.62
N VAL A 206 9.80 -6.18 8.31
CA VAL A 206 10.88 -5.51 7.57
C VAL A 206 10.59 -4.03 7.39
N GLU A 207 9.32 -3.65 7.13
CA GLU A 207 8.90 -2.25 7.01
C GLU A 207 9.07 -1.50 8.33
N ALA A 208 8.64 -2.08 9.46
CA ALA A 208 8.80 -1.46 10.77
C ALA A 208 10.28 -1.20 11.09
N ARG A 209 11.18 -2.12 10.70
CA ARG A 209 12.62 -1.95 10.88
C ARG A 209 13.22 -0.93 9.90
N ALA A 210 12.72 -0.88 8.67
CA ALA A 210 13.11 0.12 7.68
C ALA A 210 12.72 1.53 8.12
N ALA A 211 11.50 1.72 8.66
CA ALA A 211 11.04 3.01 9.19
C ALA A 211 11.94 3.52 10.33
N GLN A 212 12.41 2.64 11.22
CA GLN A 212 13.38 3.01 12.26
C GLN A 212 14.72 3.44 11.66
N ALA A 213 15.16 2.77 10.59
CA ALA A 213 16.37 3.13 9.88
C ALA A 213 16.22 4.48 9.15
N GLU A 214 15.08 4.73 8.52
CA GLU A 214 14.75 6.01 7.88
C GLU A 214 14.78 7.16 8.89
N ASP A 215 14.21 7.00 10.09
CA ASP A 215 14.31 8.02 11.17
C ASP A 215 15.76 8.38 11.53
N VAL A 216 16.66 7.38 11.53
CA VAL A 216 18.11 7.60 11.76
C VAL A 216 18.75 8.38 10.61
N LEU A 217 18.43 8.04 9.35
CA LEU A 217 18.93 8.73 8.17
C LEU A 217 18.43 10.17 8.09
N LEU A 218 17.19 10.40 8.53
CA LEU A 218 16.51 11.69 8.42
C LEU A 218 16.81 12.66 9.56
N ARG A 219 17.42 12.22 10.67
CA ARG A 219 17.60 13.03 11.89
C ARG A 219 18.23 14.41 11.67
N ASP A 220 19.13 14.54 10.70
CA ASP A 220 19.82 15.79 10.36
C ASP A 220 19.54 16.23 8.90
N HIS A 221 18.55 15.61 8.25
CA HIS A 221 18.33 15.83 6.82
C HIS A 221 17.55 17.12 6.59
N PRO A 222 18.02 18.05 5.74
CA PRO A 222 17.32 19.32 5.50
C PRO A 222 15.89 19.11 5.00
N LEU A 223 15.66 18.05 4.22
CA LEU A 223 14.34 17.71 3.68
C LEU A 223 13.54 16.71 4.54
N GLN A 224 13.95 16.46 5.79
CA GLN A 224 13.27 15.49 6.67
C GLN A 224 11.76 15.71 6.68
N ARG A 225 11.33 16.96 6.87
CA ARG A 225 9.91 17.32 6.92
C ARG A 225 9.16 16.91 5.64
N GLN A 226 9.75 17.13 4.48
CA GLN A 226 9.17 16.81 3.17
C GLN A 226 9.04 15.30 2.97
N ILE A 227 10.06 14.56 3.39
CA ILE A 227 10.14 13.10 3.25
C ILE A 227 9.11 12.43 4.17
N VAL A 228 9.10 12.78 5.45
CA VAL A 228 8.13 12.27 6.43
C VAL A 228 6.69 12.62 6.03
N ALA A 229 6.47 13.83 5.49
CA ALA A 229 5.15 14.22 5.01
C ALA A 229 4.69 13.39 3.79
N ALA A 230 5.60 13.07 2.87
CA ALA A 230 5.28 12.21 1.74
C ALA A 230 4.97 10.77 2.20
N GLU A 231 5.76 10.21 3.11
CA GLU A 231 5.51 8.89 3.73
C GLU A 231 4.12 8.83 4.38
N LYS A 232 3.74 9.87 5.11
CA LYS A 232 2.40 9.97 5.71
C LYS A 232 1.30 9.96 4.63
N ILE A 233 1.46 10.73 3.55
CA ILE A 233 0.49 10.76 2.43
C ILE A 233 0.32 9.36 1.82
N PHE A 234 1.41 8.67 1.56
CA PHE A 234 1.34 7.32 0.98
C PHE A 234 0.83 6.25 1.96
N SER A 235 1.13 6.38 3.25
CA SER A 235 0.50 5.56 4.30
C SER A 235 -1.02 5.71 4.27
N LEU A 236 -1.52 6.94 4.08
CA LEU A 236 -2.96 7.19 3.94
C LEU A 236 -3.53 6.60 2.64
N PHE A 237 -2.80 6.62 1.52
CA PHE A 237 -3.24 5.90 0.31
C PHE A 237 -3.38 4.39 0.55
N ARG A 238 -2.43 3.78 1.28
CA ARG A 238 -2.51 2.35 1.63
C ARG A 238 -3.70 2.05 2.54
N LYS A 239 -3.93 2.89 3.56
CA LYS A 239 -5.10 2.77 4.44
C LYS A 239 -6.41 2.93 3.65
N ALA A 240 -6.47 3.85 2.68
CA ALA A 240 -7.60 3.96 1.77
C ALA A 240 -7.83 2.68 0.97
N ALA A 241 -6.75 2.03 0.52
CA ALA A 241 -6.86 0.77 -0.22
C ALA A 241 -7.46 -0.36 0.62
N GLY A 242 -7.06 -0.47 1.89
CA GLY A 242 -7.67 -1.41 2.83
C GLY A 242 -9.17 -1.15 3.06
N LEU A 243 -9.57 0.12 3.20
CA LEU A 243 -10.98 0.49 3.40
C LEU A 243 -11.85 0.31 2.17
N LEU A 244 -11.26 0.40 0.97
CA LEU A 244 -11.96 0.20 -0.30
C LEU A 244 -12.01 -1.27 -0.73
N GLY A 245 -11.19 -2.15 -0.14
CA GLY A 245 -11.16 -3.58 -0.44
C GLY A 245 -12.50 -4.31 -0.27
N PRO A 246 -13.27 -4.08 0.81
CA PRO A 246 -14.58 -4.69 1.00
C PRO A 246 -15.61 -4.32 -0.08
N GLU A 247 -16.57 -5.20 -0.35
CA GLU A 247 -17.70 -4.95 -1.28
C GLU A 247 -18.54 -3.73 -0.85
N LYS A 248 -18.67 -3.53 0.46
CA LYS A 248 -19.29 -2.34 1.06
C LYS A 248 -18.24 -1.57 1.85
N PRO A 249 -17.60 -0.55 1.25
CA PRO A 249 -16.63 0.27 1.94
C PRO A 249 -17.27 1.05 3.10
N ASP A 250 -16.53 1.18 4.19
CA ASP A 250 -16.92 2.04 5.31
C ASP A 250 -16.81 3.51 4.90
N LYS A 251 -17.97 4.15 4.65
CA LYS A 251 -18.05 5.53 4.17
C LYS A 251 -17.56 6.53 5.21
N GLU A 252 -17.77 6.27 6.50
CA GLU A 252 -17.35 7.19 7.56
C GLU A 252 -15.84 7.15 7.74
N ALA A 253 -15.25 5.96 7.79
CA ALA A 253 -13.80 5.80 7.86
C ALA A 253 -13.10 6.40 6.62
N LEU A 254 -13.71 6.27 5.44
CA LEU A 254 -13.22 6.87 4.20
C LEU A 254 -13.29 8.40 4.18
N GLU A 255 -14.35 8.99 4.72
CA GLU A 255 -14.50 10.44 4.83
C GLU A 255 -13.49 11.01 5.84
N GLN A 256 -13.29 10.37 6.99
CA GLN A 256 -12.25 10.75 7.95
C GLN A 256 -10.85 10.66 7.31
N LEU A 257 -10.58 9.58 6.56
CA LEU A 257 -9.32 9.40 5.85
C LEU A 257 -9.10 10.47 4.76
N ARG A 258 -10.16 10.87 4.04
CA ARG A 258 -10.11 11.94 3.05
C ARG A 258 -9.67 13.26 3.69
N GLN A 259 -10.26 13.63 4.83
CA GLN A 259 -9.91 14.85 5.56
C GLN A 259 -8.48 14.80 6.13
N GLU A 260 -8.07 13.65 6.66
CA GLU A 260 -6.70 13.43 7.14
C GLU A 260 -5.68 13.63 6.00
N LEU A 261 -6.01 13.13 4.80
CA LEU A 261 -5.17 13.25 3.61
C LEU A 261 -5.08 14.70 3.11
N GLU A 262 -6.19 15.44 3.06
CA GLU A 262 -6.19 16.86 2.71
C GLU A 262 -5.34 17.69 3.67
N SER A 263 -5.47 17.42 4.97
CA SER A 263 -4.67 18.07 6.01
C SER A 263 -3.18 17.75 5.87
N ALA A 264 -2.83 16.49 5.63
CA ALA A 264 -1.44 16.06 5.42
C ALA A 264 -0.81 16.74 4.20
N ILE A 265 -1.52 16.81 3.08
CA ILE A 265 -1.05 17.48 1.85
C ILE A 265 -0.87 18.99 2.08
N ALA A 266 -1.83 19.63 2.75
CA ALA A 266 -1.74 21.06 3.07
C ALA A 266 -0.54 21.36 3.99
N LEU A 267 -0.31 20.55 5.02
CA LEU A 267 0.82 20.68 5.94
C LEU A 267 2.17 20.47 5.23
N ALA A 268 2.22 19.52 4.30
CA ALA A 268 3.40 19.23 3.48
C ALA A 268 3.82 20.41 2.60
N GLY A 269 2.85 21.18 2.09
CA GLY A 269 3.10 22.32 1.20
C GLY A 269 3.47 23.65 1.86
N ARG A 270 3.41 23.74 3.20
CA ARG A 270 3.67 24.99 3.95
C ARG A 270 5.16 25.34 3.97
N PRO A 271 5.57 26.60 3.73
CA PRO A 271 6.94 27.06 3.97
C PRO A 271 7.42 26.87 5.42
N PRO A 272 8.73 26.93 5.71
CA PRO A 272 9.84 27.09 4.77
C PRO A 272 10.23 25.76 4.09
N PHE A 273 10.72 25.85 2.85
CA PHE A 273 11.34 24.74 2.13
C PHE A 273 12.86 24.95 2.13
N PRO A 274 13.64 24.20 2.92
CA PRO A 274 15.07 24.42 3.08
C PRO A 274 15.86 23.76 1.94
N ALA A 275 15.55 24.14 0.69
CA ALA A 275 16.22 23.62 -0.51
C ALA A 275 16.19 24.62 -1.66
N SER A 276 16.77 24.23 -2.80
CA SER A 276 16.72 25.05 -4.01
C SER A 276 15.27 25.18 -4.55
N PRO A 277 14.95 26.26 -5.28
CA PRO A 277 13.64 26.45 -5.89
C PRO A 277 13.24 25.30 -6.83
N GLU A 278 14.20 24.70 -7.52
CA GLU A 278 13.97 23.56 -8.40
C GLU A 278 13.50 22.34 -7.61
N LEU A 279 14.15 22.06 -6.46
CA LEU A 279 13.78 20.93 -5.63
C LEU A 279 12.42 21.13 -4.95
N GLU A 280 12.12 22.37 -4.56
CA GLU A 280 10.78 22.75 -4.10
C GLU A 280 9.73 22.54 -5.19
N TRP A 281 10.01 22.95 -6.43
CA TRP A 281 9.09 22.78 -7.55
C TRP A 281 8.77 21.30 -7.82
N VAL A 282 9.78 20.43 -7.82
CA VAL A 282 9.56 18.99 -8.02
C VAL A 282 8.75 18.38 -6.87
N TYR A 283 8.99 18.79 -5.62
CA TYR A 283 8.17 18.35 -4.48
C TYR A 283 6.71 18.81 -4.59
N ARG A 284 6.49 20.06 -5.01
CA ARG A 284 5.14 20.60 -5.23
C ARG A 284 4.40 19.89 -6.35
N ALA A 285 5.10 19.40 -7.38
CA ALA A 285 4.50 18.55 -8.41
C ALA A 285 3.95 17.24 -7.81
N PHE A 286 4.67 16.61 -6.88
CA PHE A 286 4.16 15.47 -6.12
C PHE A 286 2.89 15.81 -5.34
N LEU A 287 2.89 16.91 -4.58
CA LEU A 287 1.71 17.32 -3.81
C LEU A 287 0.49 17.59 -4.69
N LYS A 288 0.71 18.12 -5.91
CA LYS A 288 -0.35 18.36 -6.88
C LYS A 288 -1.00 17.07 -7.36
N GLU A 289 -0.22 16.03 -7.68
CA GLU A 289 -0.76 14.72 -8.03
C GLU A 289 -1.49 14.08 -6.83
N ALA A 290 -0.89 14.15 -5.63
CA ALA A 290 -1.48 13.59 -4.42
C ALA A 290 -2.83 14.23 -4.07
N ALA A 291 -3.00 15.53 -4.34
CA ALA A 291 -4.24 16.28 -4.11
C ALA A 291 -5.43 15.82 -4.98
N LEU A 292 -5.19 15.04 -6.04
CA LEU A 292 -6.26 14.46 -6.85
C LEU A 292 -6.93 13.27 -6.15
N PHE A 293 -6.21 12.57 -5.27
CA PHE A 293 -6.74 11.39 -4.58
C PHE A 293 -7.91 11.71 -3.64
N PRO A 294 -7.85 12.71 -2.73
CA PRO A 294 -9.00 13.05 -1.89
C PRO A 294 -10.20 13.56 -2.71
N GLN A 295 -9.98 14.16 -3.88
CA GLN A 295 -11.07 14.53 -4.81
C GLN A 295 -11.75 13.28 -5.37
N GLY A 296 -10.97 12.26 -5.75
CA GLY A 296 -11.50 10.96 -6.17
C GLY A 296 -12.25 10.24 -5.05
N LEU A 297 -11.78 10.33 -3.80
CA LEU A 297 -12.50 9.79 -2.64
C LEU A 297 -13.84 10.50 -2.42
N ALA A 298 -13.86 11.84 -2.50
CA ALA A 298 -15.10 12.62 -2.38
C ALA A 298 -16.13 12.18 -3.44
N ARG A 299 -15.67 12.03 -4.69
CA ARG A 299 -16.51 11.53 -5.79
C ARG A 299 -17.05 10.12 -5.52
N GLY A 300 -16.22 9.22 -4.98
CA GLY A 300 -16.63 7.87 -4.66
C GLY A 300 -17.60 7.78 -3.48
N LEU A 301 -17.49 8.69 -2.52
CA LEU A 301 -18.44 8.81 -1.41
C LEU A 301 -19.82 9.29 -1.89
N SER A 302 -19.87 10.19 -2.89
CA SER A 302 -21.11 10.70 -3.47
C SER A 302 -21.75 9.80 -4.52
N GLU A 303 -20.94 9.25 -5.45
CA GLU A 303 -21.41 8.50 -6.63
C GLU A 303 -21.29 6.99 -6.46
N GLY A 304 -20.54 6.51 -5.46
CA GLY A 304 -20.17 5.10 -5.31
C GLY A 304 -18.79 4.78 -5.92
N PHE A 305 -18.16 3.70 -5.44
CA PHE A 305 -16.82 3.28 -5.86
C PHE A 305 -16.87 2.26 -7.01
N TYR A 306 -17.37 2.68 -8.17
CA TYR A 306 -17.43 1.85 -9.37
C TYR A 306 -16.03 1.60 -9.98
N SER A 307 -15.90 0.56 -10.82
CA SER A 307 -14.60 0.10 -11.33
C SER A 307 -13.78 1.18 -12.06
N PRO A 308 -14.35 2.03 -12.95
CA PRO A 308 -13.61 3.18 -13.49
C PRO A 308 -13.01 4.10 -12.43
N LEU A 309 -13.77 4.50 -11.39
CA LEU A 309 -13.24 5.38 -10.35
C LEU A 309 -12.12 4.72 -9.53
N ARG A 310 -12.24 3.42 -9.23
CA ARG A 310 -11.17 2.67 -8.56
C ARG A 310 -9.90 2.61 -9.41
N ARG A 311 -10.03 2.48 -10.73
CA ARG A 311 -8.90 2.56 -11.67
C ARG A 311 -8.27 3.95 -11.70
N ASP A 312 -9.07 5.01 -11.67
CA ASP A 312 -8.57 6.38 -11.61
C ASP A 312 -7.79 6.65 -10.32
N LEU A 313 -8.31 6.19 -9.17
CA LEU A 313 -7.61 6.27 -7.87
C LEU A 313 -6.27 5.53 -7.91
N ASN A 314 -6.22 4.32 -8.47
CA ASN A 314 -4.97 3.58 -8.67
C ASN A 314 -3.99 4.36 -9.57
N SER A 315 -4.49 4.98 -10.64
CA SER A 315 -3.67 5.80 -11.54
C SER A 315 -3.08 7.02 -10.84
N ILE A 316 -3.86 7.71 -10.01
CA ILE A 316 -3.40 8.86 -9.21
C ILE A 316 -2.28 8.44 -8.24
N VAL A 317 -2.42 7.29 -7.56
CA VAL A 317 -1.35 6.75 -6.69
C VAL A 317 -0.08 6.49 -7.50
N GLY A 318 -0.22 5.90 -8.69
CA GLY A 318 0.88 5.67 -9.63
C GLY A 318 1.62 6.95 -10.01
N ARG A 319 0.89 7.99 -10.45
CA ARG A 319 1.48 9.29 -10.82
C ARG A 319 2.09 10.03 -9.64
N SER A 320 1.44 9.98 -8.47
CA SER A 320 1.98 10.58 -7.24
C SER A 320 3.32 9.95 -6.88
N ARG A 321 3.45 8.63 -7.00
CA ARG A 321 4.71 7.91 -6.80
C ARG A 321 5.77 8.29 -7.82
N GLU A 322 5.42 8.41 -9.10
CA GLU A 322 6.36 8.85 -10.15
C GLU A 322 6.89 10.26 -9.88
N ALA A 323 6.01 11.19 -9.49
CA ALA A 323 6.38 12.55 -9.13
C ALA A 323 7.28 12.58 -7.89
N TYR A 324 6.97 11.79 -6.86
CA TYR A 324 7.82 11.66 -5.68
C TYR A 324 9.19 11.05 -6.02
N ASN A 325 9.25 10.03 -6.87
CA ASN A 325 10.51 9.43 -7.32
C ASN A 325 11.36 10.42 -8.14
N ALA A 326 10.75 11.38 -8.84
CA ALA A 326 11.47 12.49 -9.45
C ALA A 326 12.09 13.42 -8.39
N PHE A 327 11.33 13.77 -7.35
CA PHE A 327 11.83 14.55 -6.21
C PHE A 327 13.01 13.85 -5.51
N ALA A 328 12.86 12.57 -5.18
CA ALA A 328 13.91 11.77 -4.57
C ALA A 328 15.19 11.74 -5.41
N ARG A 329 15.08 11.53 -6.73
CA ARG A 329 16.23 11.57 -7.64
C ARG A 329 16.92 12.93 -7.66
N ALA A 330 16.14 14.02 -7.72
CA ALA A 330 16.67 15.37 -7.69
C ALA A 330 17.37 15.70 -6.36
N ALA A 331 16.77 15.28 -5.23
CA ALA A 331 17.36 15.44 -3.89
C ALA A 331 18.70 14.71 -3.77
N ASN A 332 18.84 13.54 -4.39
CA ASN A 332 20.06 12.73 -4.33
C ASN A 332 21.19 13.22 -5.25
N GLN A 333 20.86 14.09 -6.22
CA GLN A 333 21.83 14.67 -7.16
C GLN A 333 22.32 16.06 -6.72
N SER A 334 21.60 16.72 -5.81
CA SER A 334 21.90 18.05 -5.28
C SER A 334 23.03 18.00 -4.26
#